data_AF-A0A3B1DEA6-F1
#
_entry.id   AF-A0A3B1DEA6-F1
#
_cell.length_a   1.000
_cell.length_b   1.000
_cell.length_c   1.000
_cell.angle_alpha   90.00
_cell.angle_beta   90.00
_cell.angle_gamma   90.00
#
_symmetry.space_group_name_H-M   'P 1'
#
loop_
_entity.id
_entity.type
_entity.pdbx_description
1 polymer ?
#
loop_
_entity_poly.entity_id
_entity_poly.type
_entity_poly.pdbx_seq_one_letter_code
_entity_poly.pdbx_strand_id
1 'polypeptide(L)' 'MEELTGKYSDRRAYTRYALRPAYSAMEVKLASDATDSFEGHAYDISRGGVCFELDQHIEPGTPIEMKMTLPEWL' A
#
# COMPACT_ATOMS: atom_id res chain seq x y z
N MET A 1 -31.05 4.79 -27.97
CA MET A 1 -30.29 4.51 -26.75
C MET A 1 -28.84 4.67 -27.12
N GLU A 2 -28.20 5.72 -26.62
CA GLU A 2 -26.78 6.00 -26.88
C GLU A 2 -25.96 5.18 -25.88
N GLU A 3 -25.18 4.23 -26.39
CA GLU A 3 -24.28 3.40 -25.59
C GLU A 3 -23.19 4.31 -25.00
N LEU A 4 -23.26 4.58 -23.70
CA LEU A 4 -22.18 5.20 -22.95
C LEU A 4 -21.04 4.19 -22.78
N THR A 5 -20.34 3.85 -23.87
CA THR A 5 -19.04 3.18 -23.78
C THR A 5 -17.99 4.22 -23.42
N GLY A 6 -18.09 4.78 -22.22
CA GLY A 6 -16.94 5.42 -21.60
C GLY A 6 -15.85 4.35 -21.52
N LYS A 7 -14.82 4.45 -22.38
CA LYS A 7 -13.62 3.61 -22.27
C LYS A 7 -13.08 3.81 -20.86
N TYR A 8 -13.38 2.88 -19.95
CA TYR A 8 -12.71 2.77 -18.67
C TYR A 8 -11.26 2.36 -18.97
N SER A 9 -10.46 3.35 -19.35
CA SER A 9 -9.03 3.21 -19.57
C SER A 9 -8.42 2.82 -18.24
N ASP A 10 -7.79 1.65 -18.17
CA ASP A 10 -6.94 1.34 -17.02
C ASP A 10 -5.86 2.41 -16.93
N ARG A 11 -5.82 3.12 -15.80
CA ARG A 11 -4.83 4.17 -15.51
C ARG A 11 -3.61 3.63 -14.78
N ARG A 12 -3.59 2.33 -14.46
CA ARG A 12 -2.46 1.71 -13.76
C ARG A 12 -1.25 1.65 -14.69
N ALA A 13 -0.17 2.30 -14.26
CA ALA A 13 1.12 2.20 -14.93
C ALA A 13 1.84 0.87 -14.59
N TYR A 14 1.48 0.23 -13.48
CA TYR A 14 2.13 -0.99 -12.99
C TYR A 14 1.11 -2.02 -12.53
N THR A 15 1.40 -3.30 -12.79
CA THR A 15 0.66 -4.44 -12.26
C THR A 15 0.72 -4.45 -10.74
N ARG A 16 -0.41 -4.78 -10.11
CA ARG A 16 -0.50 -5.02 -8.67
C ARG A 16 -0.53 -6.51 -8.39
N TYR A 17 0.21 -6.92 -7.37
CA TYR A 17 0.23 -8.27 -6.85
C TYR A 17 -0.50 -8.27 -5.51
N ALA A 18 -1.55 -9.08 -5.41
CA ALA A 18 -2.27 -9.25 -4.15
C ALA A 18 -1.36 -9.98 -3.14
N LEU A 19 -1.39 -9.51 -1.90
CA LEU A 19 -0.68 -10.10 -0.78
C LEU A 19 -1.70 -10.73 0.18
N ARG A 20 -1.21 -11.66 1.00
CA ARG A 20 -2.00 -12.21 2.11
C ARG A 20 -1.61 -11.42 3.37
N PRO A 21 -2.51 -10.60 3.96
CA PRO A 21 -2.18 -9.70 5.07
C PRO A 21 -1.42 -10.36 6.23
N ALA A 22 -1.82 -11.59 6.59
CA ALA A 22 -1.18 -12.37 7.66
C ALA A 22 0.30 -12.69 7.43
N TYR A 23 0.83 -12.51 6.21
CA TYR A 23 2.22 -12.78 5.84
C TYR A 23 2.94 -11.55 5.28
N SER A 24 2.32 -10.37 5.30
CA SER A 24 2.87 -9.13 4.74
C SER A 24 2.90 -8.04 5.80
N ALA A 25 3.66 -8.30 6.86
CA ALA A 25 3.83 -7.36 7.97
C ALA A 25 4.50 -6.06 7.48
N MET A 26 3.94 -4.94 7.90
CA MET A 26 4.37 -3.58 7.59
C MET A 26 4.74 -2.86 8.87
N GLU A 27 5.81 -2.08 8.79
CA GLU A 27 6.19 -1.08 9.78
C GLU A 27 6.27 0.28 9.09
N VAL A 28 5.61 1.29 9.64
CA VAL A 28 5.55 2.64 9.10
C VAL A 28 6.04 3.65 10.13
N LYS A 29 6.91 4.57 9.71
CA LYS A 29 7.40 5.68 10.53
C LYS A 29 7.06 7.00 9.86
N LEU A 30 6.73 8.02 10.65
CA LEU A 30 6.55 9.36 10.11
C LEU A 30 7.93 9.93 9.75
N ALA A 31 8.08 10.55 8.59
CA ALA A 31 9.38 11.12 8.20
C ALA A 31 9.82 12.27 9.13
N SER A 32 8.88 12.91 9.82
CA SER A 32 9.14 13.97 10.79
C SER A 32 9.50 13.47 12.19
N ASP A 33 9.23 12.20 12.50
CA ASP A 33 9.39 11.62 13.84
C ASP A 33 9.87 10.18 13.73
N ALA A 34 11.16 9.96 14.03
CA ALA A 34 11.79 8.65 13.94
C ALA A 34 11.55 7.76 15.17
N THR A 35 10.86 8.28 16.19
CA THR A 35 10.79 7.64 17.51
C THR A 35 9.70 6.57 17.57
N ASP A 36 8.57 6.82 16.90
CA ASP A 36 7.42 5.91 16.90
C ASP A 36 7.29 5.19 15.55
N SER A 37 7.01 3.89 15.59
CA SER A 37 6.55 3.13 14.44
C SER A 37 5.17 2.54 14.67
N PHE A 38 4.42 2.45 13.57
CA PHE A 38 3.11 1.84 13.51
C PHE A 38 3.20 0.53 12.75
N GLU A 39 2.58 -0.51 13.31
CA GLU A 39 2.50 -1.82 12.68
C GLU A 39 1.22 -1.95 11.86
N GLY A 40 1.26 -2.85 10.88
CA GLY A 40 0.07 -3.21 10.12
C GLY A 40 0.36 -4.24 9.04
N HIS A 41 -0.52 -4.29 8.03
CA HIS A 41 -0.48 -5.34 7.01
C HIS A 41 -0.72 -4.77 5.60
N ALA A 42 0.00 -5.30 4.62
CA ALA A 42 -0.21 -4.94 3.21
C ALA A 42 -1.24 -5.87 2.53
N TYR A 43 -2.11 -5.28 1.71
CA TYR A 43 -3.12 -5.95 0.90
C TYR A 43 -2.67 -6.19 -0.54
N ASP A 44 -2.02 -5.20 -1.15
CA ASP A 44 -1.46 -5.31 -2.49
C ASP A 44 -0.19 -4.48 -2.63
N ILE A 45 0.69 -4.88 -3.54
CA ILE A 45 1.89 -4.12 -3.87
C ILE A 45 2.07 -4.02 -5.38
N SER A 46 2.60 -2.89 -5.82
CA SER A 46 3.11 -2.67 -7.16
C SER A 46 4.43 -1.92 -7.09
N ARG A 47 5.13 -1.84 -8.23
CA ARG A 47 6.32 -0.98 -8.35
C ARG A 47 6.05 0.49 -8.00
N GLY A 48 4.81 0.96 -8.16
CA GLY A 48 4.44 2.37 -7.91
C GLY A 48 3.91 2.65 -6.51
N GLY A 49 3.69 1.64 -5.67
CA GLY A 49 3.12 1.83 -4.34
C GLY A 49 2.45 0.57 -3.78
N VAL A 50 2.00 0.68 -2.54
CA VAL A 50 1.43 -0.39 -1.72
C VAL A 50 0.09 0.07 -1.14
N CYS A 51 -0.87 -0.86 -1.04
CA CYS A 51 -2.08 -0.70 -0.25
C CYS A 51 -1.89 -1.44 1.08
N PHE A 52 -2.09 -0.76 2.21
CA PHE A 52 -1.89 -1.32 3.54
C PHE A 52 -2.87 -0.71 4.54
N GLU A 53 -3.02 -1.37 5.68
CA GLU A 53 -3.68 -0.85 6.87
C GLU A 53 -2.68 -0.62 7.99
N LEU A 54 -3.02 0.30 8.89
CA LEU A 54 -2.36 0.54 10.16
C LEU A 54 -3.43 0.69 11.24
N ASP A 55 -3.06 0.42 12.49
CA ASP A 55 -3.93 0.67 13.64
C ASP A 55 -4.11 2.17 13.94
N GLN A 56 -3.13 3.00 13.55
CA GLN A 56 -3.18 4.45 13.69
C GLN A 56 -3.46 5.15 12.36
N HIS A 57 -4.31 6.19 12.43
CA HIS A 57 -4.59 7.06 11.31
C HIS A 57 -3.38 7.94 10.95
N ILE A 58 -3.13 8.09 9.66
CA ILE A 58 -2.14 9.01 9.09
C ILE A 58 -2.85 9.88 8.05
N GLU A 59 -2.69 11.20 8.14
CA GLU A 59 -3.30 12.12 7.20
C GLU A 59 -2.76 11.92 5.77
N PRO A 60 -3.62 11.92 4.74
CA PRO A 60 -3.18 11.79 3.35
C PRO A 60 -2.15 12.85 2.96
N GLY A 61 -1.10 12.43 2.24
CA GLY A 61 0.00 13.31 1.84
C GLY A 61 1.11 13.46 2.89
N THR A 62 0.93 12.89 4.09
CA THR A 62 2.00 12.81 5.09
C THR A 62 3.15 11.94 4.57
N PRO A 63 4.39 12.46 4.52
CA PRO A 63 5.54 11.66 4.14
C PRO A 63 5.86 10.61 5.21
N ILE A 64 6.03 9.37 4.77
CA ILE A 64 6.34 8.23 5.64
C ILE A 64 7.55 7.46 5.11
N GLU A 65 8.26 6.81 6.03
CA GLU A 65 9.15 5.71 5.71
C GLU A 65 8.41 4.39 5.97
N MET A 66 8.59 3.41 5.10
CA MET A 66 7.93 2.11 5.22
C MET A 66 8.93 0.98 5.10
N LYS A 67 8.72 -0.06 5.89
CA LYS A 67 9.43 -1.33 5.81
C LYS A 67 8.40 -2.45 5.72
N MET A 68 8.58 -3.32 4.74
CA MET A 68 7.75 -4.51 4.59
C MET A 68 8.61 -5.74 4.78
N THR A 69 8.12 -6.69 5.56
CA THR A 69 8.74 -8.01 5.68
C THR A 69 7.92 -9.00 4.85
N LEU A 70 8.52 -9.50 3.78
CA LEU A 70 7.94 -10.54 2.93
C LEU A 70 8.49 -11.91 3.29
N PRO A 71 7.71 -12.98 3.11
CA PRO A 71 8.20 -14.32 3.32
C PRO A 71 9.17 -14.72 2.20
N GLU A 72 10.13 -15.59 2.51
CA GLU A 72 11.15 -16.05 1.55
C GLU A 72 10.57 -16.87 0.38
N TRP A 73 9.34 -17.37 0.52
CA TRP A 73 8.66 -18.18 -0.50
C TRP A 73 7.77 -17.36 -1.44
N LEU A 74 7.82 -16.03 -1.37
CA LEU A 74 7.17 -15.14 -2.33
C LEU A 74 8.00 -15.03 -3.61
#